data_AF-A0A7S7TZ43-F1
#
_entry.id   AF-A0A7S7TZ43-F1
#
_cell.length_a   1.000
_cell.length_b   1.000
_cell.length_c   1.000
_cell.angle_alpha   90.00
_cell.angle_beta   90.00
_cell.angle_gamma   90.00
#
_symmetry.space_group_name_H-M   'P 1'
#
loop_
_entity.id
_entity.type
_entity.pdbx_description
1 polymer ?
#
loop_
_entity_poly.entity_id
_entity_poly.type
_entity_poly.pdbx_seq_one_letter_code
_entity_poly.pdbx_strand_id
1 'polypeptide(L)'
;MNFRGAIAGSLLTLLIVPAAHAQTPSPQPANGRTAAAQPAQSDRAFSGPSFRKGLWRFIRTLDVVKSANKNFKYRVVNAETTRCVDPTFAMKATFSPDPVGSCVSDKPEKVGNQYTFGRRCDYMGAVSTVITVRSDEAYTELNEVSTGEHPRTDTVVATRIGDCDDSGAANSEKSAAARLQH
;
A
#
# COMPACT_ATOMS: atom_id res chain seq x y z
N MET A 1 -4.05 -16.50 48.10
CA MET A 1 -2.78 -17.05 48.63
C MET A 1 -1.67 -16.62 47.68
N ASN A 2 -0.71 -15.85 48.20
CA ASN A 2 0.43 -15.28 47.47
C ASN A 2 1.56 -16.31 47.35
N PHE A 3 2.30 -16.30 46.24
CA PHE A 3 3.69 -16.78 46.24
C PHE A 3 4.60 -15.80 45.47
N ARG A 4 5.52 -15.22 46.23
CA ARG A 4 6.68 -14.42 45.81
C ARG A 4 7.91 -15.34 45.73
N GLY A 5 8.86 -15.01 44.86
CA GLY A 5 10.26 -15.46 44.94
C GLY A 5 10.94 -15.37 43.56
N ALA A 6 12.21 -15.02 43.40
CA ALA A 6 13.23 -14.44 44.27
C ALA A 6 14.35 -13.89 43.34
N ILE A 7 15.09 -12.88 43.82
CA ILE A 7 16.20 -12.20 43.12
C ILE A 7 17.53 -12.78 43.65
N ALA A 8 18.48 -13.05 42.77
CA ALA A 8 19.92 -13.14 43.04
C ALA A 8 20.63 -12.92 41.68
N GLY A 9 21.57 -12.00 41.45
CA GLY A 9 22.59 -11.43 42.33
C GLY A 9 23.93 -12.08 41.97
N SER A 10 24.77 -11.43 41.15
CA SER A 10 26.19 -11.80 41.09
C SER A 10 27.07 -10.65 40.60
N LEU A 11 28.25 -10.56 41.22
CA LEU A 11 29.09 -9.39 41.45
C LEU A 11 30.14 -9.09 40.37
N LEU A 12 30.43 -7.79 40.26
CA LEU A 12 31.64 -7.19 39.67
C LEU A 12 32.95 -7.82 40.17
N THR A 13 33.92 -7.95 39.27
CA THR A 13 35.36 -7.88 39.63
C THR A 13 36.11 -7.05 38.60
N LEU A 14 36.69 -5.93 39.07
CA LEU A 14 37.66 -5.08 38.39
C LEU A 14 39.07 -5.63 38.61
N LEU A 15 39.91 -5.64 37.57
CA LEU A 15 41.37 -5.58 37.70
C LEU A 15 41.95 -4.63 36.64
N ILE A 16 42.73 -3.67 37.13
CA ILE A 16 43.60 -2.68 36.46
C ILE A 16 45.03 -3.11 36.90
N VAL A 17 46.14 -3.11 36.13
CA VAL A 17 47.07 -2.05 35.61
C VAL A 17 48.32 -2.80 35.01
N PRO A 18 49.46 -2.21 34.55
CA PRO A 18 49.79 -1.05 33.70
C PRO A 18 50.61 -1.41 32.42
N ALA A 19 50.97 -0.36 31.65
CA ALA A 19 51.62 -0.32 30.34
C ALA A 19 53.17 -0.38 30.32
N ALA A 20 53.75 -0.71 29.15
CA ALA A 20 55.03 -0.15 28.66
C ALA A 20 55.27 -0.34 27.13
N HIS A 21 55.44 0.80 26.44
CA HIS A 21 56.38 1.14 25.35
C HIS A 21 56.38 0.43 23.97
N ALA A 22 55.75 1.13 23.02
CA ALA A 22 56.28 1.65 21.75
C ALA A 22 57.07 0.74 20.78
N GLN A 23 56.51 0.58 19.57
CA GLN A 23 57.23 0.62 18.29
C GLN A 23 56.26 0.89 17.13
N THR A 24 56.41 2.06 16.52
CA THR A 24 55.76 2.47 15.27
C THR A 24 56.38 1.68 14.10
N PRO A 25 55.58 1.31 13.10
CA PRO A 25 55.87 1.82 11.76
C PRO A 25 54.61 2.33 11.06
N SER A 26 54.67 3.57 10.58
CA SER A 26 53.69 4.11 9.64
C SER A 26 53.83 3.41 8.28
N PRO A 27 52.72 3.12 7.61
CA PRO A 27 52.63 3.41 6.18
C PRO A 27 51.41 4.27 5.82
N GLN A 28 51.63 5.03 4.75
CA GLN A 28 50.88 6.12 4.14
C GLN A 28 49.35 5.96 3.92
N PRO A 29 48.64 7.08 3.67
CA PRO A 29 47.22 7.08 3.38
C PRO A 29 46.98 6.61 1.94
N ALA A 30 46.35 5.45 1.79
CA ALA A 30 45.94 4.95 0.48
C ALA A 30 44.42 4.87 0.42
N ASN A 31 43.86 5.86 -0.28
CA ASN A 31 42.66 5.78 -1.10
C ASN A 31 41.35 5.54 -0.36
N GLY A 32 40.54 6.61 -0.31
CA GLY A 32 39.11 6.53 -0.11
C GLY A 32 38.52 5.47 -1.02
N ARG A 33 38.21 4.31 -0.44
CA ARG A 33 37.22 3.40 -1.00
C ARG A 33 35.91 4.11 -0.84
N THR A 34 35.51 4.79 -1.91
CA THR A 34 34.12 5.08 -2.22
C THR A 34 33.37 3.79 -1.93
N ALA A 35 32.61 3.76 -0.82
CA ALA A 35 31.58 2.76 -0.64
C ALA A 35 30.68 2.96 -1.86
N ALA A 36 30.83 2.08 -2.84
CA ALA A 36 29.91 2.01 -3.95
C ALA A 36 28.54 1.91 -3.30
N ALA A 37 27.73 2.96 -3.45
CA ALA A 37 26.32 2.90 -3.13
C ALA A 37 25.83 1.64 -3.84
N GLN A 38 25.46 0.63 -3.05
CA GLN A 38 24.73 -0.50 -3.60
C GLN A 38 23.56 0.14 -4.35
N PRO A 39 23.43 -0.08 -5.67
CA PRO A 39 22.26 0.41 -6.36
C PRO A 39 21.06 -0.10 -5.58
N ALA A 40 20.21 0.85 -5.17
CA ALA A 40 18.97 0.57 -4.49
C ALA A 40 18.33 -0.61 -5.20
N GLN A 41 18.09 -1.65 -4.41
CA GLN A 41 17.24 -2.79 -4.66
C GLN A 41 16.33 -2.52 -5.84
N SER A 42 16.67 -3.11 -6.99
CA SER A 42 16.03 -2.97 -8.29
C SER A 42 14.60 -2.45 -8.19
N ASP A 43 14.35 -1.24 -8.70
CA ASP A 43 13.01 -0.80 -9.06
C ASP A 43 12.40 -1.90 -9.92
N ARG A 44 11.58 -2.75 -9.32
CA ARG A 44 10.77 -3.71 -10.08
C ARG A 44 9.86 -2.81 -10.92
N ALA A 45 10.20 -2.69 -12.21
CA ALA A 45 9.43 -1.88 -13.13
C ALA A 45 7.95 -2.30 -13.02
N PHE A 46 7.10 -1.36 -12.61
CA PHE A 46 5.68 -1.61 -12.44
C PHE A 46 5.07 -2.02 -13.77
N SER A 47 4.51 -3.23 -13.83
CA SER A 47 3.95 -3.82 -15.05
C SER A 47 2.42 -3.70 -15.14
N GLY A 48 1.81 -2.94 -14.22
CA GLY A 48 0.38 -2.69 -14.19
C GLY A 48 -0.04 -1.51 -15.07
N PRO A 49 -1.33 -1.13 -15.02
CA PRO A 49 -1.85 0.00 -15.78
C PRO A 49 -1.43 1.34 -15.16
N SER A 50 -1.17 2.32 -16.04
CA SER A 50 -0.90 3.71 -15.67
C SER A 50 -2.05 4.61 -16.09
N PHE A 51 -2.39 5.55 -15.22
CA PHE A 51 -3.51 6.47 -15.39
C PHE A 51 -3.06 7.91 -15.17
N ARG A 52 -3.72 8.86 -15.83
CA ARG A 52 -3.45 10.29 -15.63
C ARG A 52 -3.94 10.74 -14.25
N LYS A 53 -3.09 11.43 -13.49
CA LYS A 53 -3.52 12.15 -12.28
C LYS A 53 -4.57 13.20 -12.62
N GLY A 54 -5.44 13.54 -11.66
CA GLY A 54 -6.43 14.61 -11.83
C GLY A 54 -7.65 14.46 -10.94
N LEU A 55 -8.74 15.10 -11.33
CA LEU A 55 -10.04 14.95 -10.71
C LEU A 55 -10.73 13.70 -11.28
N TRP A 56 -11.05 12.76 -10.40
CA TRP A 56 -11.64 11.47 -10.78
C TRP A 56 -13.00 11.27 -10.12
N ARG A 57 -13.94 10.77 -10.91
CA ARG A 57 -15.26 10.30 -10.48
C ARG A 57 -15.21 8.78 -10.31
N PHE A 58 -15.73 8.30 -9.19
CA PHE A 58 -15.83 6.90 -8.83
C PHE A 58 -17.30 6.58 -8.55
N ILE A 59 -17.86 5.64 -9.30
CA ILE A 59 -19.17 5.05 -9.00
C ILE A 59 -18.92 3.65 -8.46
N ARG A 60 -19.32 3.40 -7.22
CA ARG A 60 -19.14 2.12 -6.54
C ARG A 60 -20.48 1.47 -6.21
N THR A 61 -20.62 0.21 -6.58
CA THR A 61 -21.76 -0.63 -6.19
C THR A 61 -21.29 -1.89 -5.48
N LEU A 62 -21.92 -2.24 -4.36
CA LEU A 62 -21.71 -3.49 -3.67
C LEU A 62 -23.03 -4.26 -3.63
N ASP A 63 -23.06 -5.42 -4.27
CA ASP A 63 -24.19 -6.33 -4.29
C ASP A 63 -23.84 -7.57 -3.45
N VAL A 64 -24.71 -7.96 -2.53
CA VAL A 64 -24.54 -9.13 -1.64
C VAL A 64 -25.61 -10.17 -1.95
N VAL A 65 -25.21 -11.43 -1.95
CA VAL A 65 -26.11 -12.58 -2.08
C VAL A 65 -26.48 -13.06 -0.67
N LYS A 66 -27.78 -13.10 -0.36
CA LYS A 66 -28.28 -13.51 0.98
C LYS A 66 -28.01 -14.98 1.31
N SER A 67 -27.89 -15.83 0.28
CA SER A 67 -27.53 -17.25 0.39
C SER A 67 -27.10 -17.73 -0.99
N ALA A 68 -25.97 -18.43 -1.07
CA ALA A 68 -25.43 -18.99 -2.31
C ALA A 68 -26.47 -19.79 -3.13
N ASN A 69 -27.49 -20.34 -2.46
CA ASN A 69 -28.50 -21.20 -3.06
C ASN A 69 -29.73 -20.44 -3.58
N LYS A 70 -29.87 -19.14 -3.25
CA LYS A 70 -31.12 -18.38 -3.49
C LYS A 70 -31.06 -17.33 -4.60
N ASN A 71 -29.92 -17.16 -5.29
CA ASN A 71 -29.73 -16.22 -6.42
C ASN A 71 -30.29 -14.80 -6.22
N PHE A 72 -30.61 -14.40 -4.99
CA PHE A 72 -31.19 -13.11 -4.67
C PHE A 72 -30.06 -12.17 -4.27
N LYS A 73 -29.76 -11.23 -5.17
CA LYS A 73 -28.78 -10.16 -4.98
C LYS A 73 -29.51 -8.92 -4.47
N TYR A 74 -28.98 -8.30 -3.42
CA TYR A 74 -29.44 -6.98 -2.97
C TYR A 74 -28.27 -6.02 -2.90
N ARG A 75 -28.53 -4.78 -3.30
CA ARG A 75 -27.53 -3.71 -3.31
C ARG A 75 -27.42 -3.11 -1.92
N VAL A 76 -26.21 -3.12 -1.36
CA VAL A 76 -25.90 -2.52 -0.05
C VAL A 76 -25.11 -1.22 -0.16
N VAL A 77 -24.38 -1.02 -1.27
CA VAL A 77 -23.72 0.25 -1.58
C VAL A 77 -24.09 0.67 -2.99
N ASN A 78 -24.44 1.95 -3.13
CA ASN A 78 -24.51 2.65 -4.40
C ASN A 78 -24.03 4.08 -4.14
N ALA A 79 -22.73 4.31 -4.29
CA ALA A 79 -22.09 5.55 -3.92
C ALA A 79 -21.35 6.15 -5.10
N GLU A 80 -21.44 7.47 -5.21
CA GLU A 80 -20.64 8.25 -6.15
C GLU A 80 -19.72 9.17 -5.35
N THR A 81 -18.45 9.23 -5.73
CA THR A 81 -17.47 10.10 -5.09
C THR A 81 -16.55 10.70 -6.12
N THR A 82 -16.24 11.97 -5.95
CA THR A 82 -15.28 12.70 -6.78
C THR A 82 -14.10 13.13 -5.92
N ARG A 83 -12.88 12.88 -6.38
CA ARG A 83 -11.67 13.24 -5.64
C ARG A 83 -10.46 13.45 -6.54
N CYS A 84 -9.54 14.28 -6.08
CA CYS A 84 -8.24 14.51 -6.68
C CYS A 84 -7.25 13.42 -6.30
N VAL A 85 -6.85 12.59 -7.25
CA VAL A 85 -6.01 11.41 -7.01
C VAL A 85 -5.09 11.09 -8.19
N ASP A 86 -4.08 10.28 -7.90
CA ASP A 86 -3.32 9.51 -8.89
C ASP A 86 -3.72 8.02 -8.77
N PRO A 87 -4.57 7.49 -9.66
CA PRO A 87 -4.95 6.07 -9.61
C PRO A 87 -3.76 5.13 -9.84
N THR A 88 -2.69 5.56 -10.51
CA THR A 88 -1.49 4.73 -10.71
C THR A 88 -0.83 4.40 -9.37
N PHE A 89 -0.84 5.35 -8.43
CA PHE A 89 -0.31 5.12 -7.09
C PHE A 89 -1.06 4.00 -6.36
N ALA A 90 -2.41 4.03 -6.40
CA ALA A 90 -3.23 2.98 -5.82
C ALA A 90 -3.00 1.63 -6.51
N MET A 91 -2.87 1.63 -7.84
CA MET A 91 -2.62 0.41 -8.61
C MET A 91 -1.26 -0.22 -8.32
N LYS A 92 -0.22 0.56 -8.02
CA LYS A 92 1.06 0.00 -7.58
C LYS A 92 0.91 -0.85 -6.31
N ALA A 93 0.06 -0.42 -5.37
CA ALA A 93 -0.24 -1.21 -4.19
C ALA A 93 -1.03 -2.47 -4.54
N THR A 94 -2.06 -2.36 -5.39
CA THR A 94 -2.87 -3.49 -5.86
C THR A 94 -2.05 -4.57 -6.57
N PHE A 95 -1.03 -4.17 -7.33
CA PHE A 95 -0.16 -5.07 -8.09
C PHE A 95 1.11 -5.46 -7.31
N SER A 96 1.26 -5.00 -6.07
CA SER A 96 2.40 -5.38 -5.25
C SER A 96 2.34 -6.88 -4.95
N PRO A 97 3.46 -7.61 -5.11
CA PRO A 97 3.55 -9.00 -4.67
C PRO A 97 3.71 -9.13 -3.15
N ASP A 98 3.82 -8.00 -2.44
CA ASP A 98 4.03 -8.00 -1.00
C ASP A 98 2.82 -8.60 -0.27
N PRO A 99 3.02 -9.46 0.74
CA PRO A 99 1.92 -10.04 1.51
C PRO A 99 1.10 -8.98 2.26
N VAL A 100 -0.21 -9.18 2.34
CA VAL A 100 -1.11 -8.44 3.24
C VAL A 100 -1.40 -9.33 4.45
N GLY A 101 -0.70 -9.07 5.56
CA GLY A 101 -0.72 -9.97 6.71
C GLY A 101 -0.14 -11.34 6.33
N SER A 102 -0.92 -12.41 6.49
CA SER A 102 -0.56 -13.77 6.05
C SER A 102 -1.04 -14.12 4.64
N CYS A 103 -1.75 -13.22 3.97
CA CYS A 103 -2.34 -13.46 2.65
C CYS A 103 -1.38 -12.98 1.55
N VAL A 104 -1.07 -13.85 0.59
CA VAL A 104 -0.25 -13.53 -0.58
C VAL A 104 -1.12 -13.54 -1.83
N SER A 105 -1.17 -12.40 -2.54
CA SER A 105 -1.92 -12.24 -3.78
C SER A 105 -1.28 -13.03 -4.93
N ASP A 106 -2.11 -13.59 -5.80
CA ASP A 106 -1.65 -14.09 -7.10
C ASP A 106 -1.16 -12.92 -7.96
N LYS A 107 -0.21 -13.21 -8.86
CA LYS A 107 0.12 -12.25 -9.92
C LYS A 107 -1.03 -12.16 -10.92
N PRO A 108 -1.32 -10.97 -11.45
CA PRO A 108 -2.38 -10.84 -12.44
C PRO A 108 -1.96 -11.44 -13.77
N GLU A 109 -2.89 -12.14 -14.41
CA GLU A 109 -2.82 -12.48 -15.82
C GLU A 109 -3.29 -11.27 -16.64
N LYS A 110 -2.55 -10.90 -17.69
CA LYS A 110 -2.94 -9.82 -18.60
C LYS A 110 -3.41 -10.40 -19.92
N VAL A 111 -4.65 -10.11 -20.30
CA VAL A 111 -5.22 -10.47 -21.62
C VAL A 111 -5.83 -9.22 -22.24
N GLY A 112 -5.21 -8.71 -23.31
CA GLY A 112 -5.61 -7.46 -23.95
C GLY A 112 -5.57 -6.29 -22.96
N ASN A 113 -6.74 -5.71 -22.69
CA ASN A 113 -6.92 -4.60 -21.75
C ASN A 113 -7.39 -5.02 -20.35
N GLN A 114 -7.42 -6.32 -20.05
CA GLN A 114 -7.85 -6.86 -18.77
C GLN A 114 -6.68 -7.40 -17.96
N TYR A 115 -6.73 -7.17 -16.66
CA TYR A 115 -5.84 -7.72 -15.65
C TYR A 115 -6.67 -8.53 -14.66
N THR A 116 -6.41 -9.84 -14.58
CA THR A 116 -7.20 -10.78 -13.78
C THR A 116 -6.34 -11.37 -12.66
N PHE A 117 -6.76 -11.16 -11.41
CA PHE A 117 -6.20 -11.80 -10.23
C PHE A 117 -7.16 -12.92 -9.80
N GLY A 118 -6.70 -14.18 -9.81
CA GLY A 118 -7.50 -15.30 -9.31
C GLY A 118 -7.75 -15.20 -7.80
N ARG A 119 -6.77 -14.67 -7.07
CA ARG A 119 -6.81 -14.43 -5.62
C ARG A 119 -6.00 -13.20 -5.25
N ARG A 120 -6.66 -12.05 -5.18
CA ARG A 120 -6.09 -10.83 -4.60
C ARG A 120 -6.41 -10.78 -3.11
N CYS A 121 -5.41 -10.51 -2.30
CA CYS A 121 -5.60 -10.22 -0.88
C CYS A 121 -5.99 -8.75 -0.72
N ASP A 122 -7.19 -8.51 -0.22
CA ASP A 122 -7.73 -7.18 0.03
C ASP A 122 -8.39 -7.09 1.42
N TYR A 123 -8.95 -5.95 1.80
CA TYR A 123 -9.72 -5.77 3.04
C TYR A 123 -10.91 -6.73 3.13
N MET A 124 -11.38 -7.27 2.00
CA MET A 124 -12.46 -8.25 1.90
C MET A 124 -11.98 -9.71 2.10
N GLY A 125 -10.67 -9.94 2.26
CA GLY A 125 -10.04 -11.26 2.21
C GLY A 125 -9.51 -11.59 0.82
N ALA A 126 -9.40 -12.88 0.51
CA ALA A 126 -9.05 -13.38 -0.82
C ALA A 126 -10.23 -13.17 -1.78
N VAL A 127 -10.04 -12.31 -2.80
CA VAL A 127 -11.06 -11.95 -3.79
C VAL A 127 -10.57 -12.25 -5.20
N SER A 128 -11.48 -12.63 -6.11
CA SER A 128 -11.18 -12.62 -7.54
C SER A 128 -11.34 -11.19 -8.05
N THR A 129 -10.32 -10.64 -8.70
CA THR A 129 -10.35 -9.25 -9.18
C THR A 129 -10.14 -9.21 -10.69
N VAL A 130 -11.00 -8.48 -11.40
CA VAL A 130 -10.79 -8.13 -12.81
C VAL A 130 -10.73 -6.61 -12.94
N ILE A 131 -9.61 -6.10 -13.45
CA ILE A 131 -9.43 -4.69 -13.79
C ILE A 131 -9.44 -4.58 -15.31
N THR A 132 -10.44 -3.89 -15.86
CA THR A 132 -10.53 -3.60 -17.30
C THR A 132 -10.15 -2.15 -17.56
N VAL A 133 -9.05 -1.96 -18.28
CA VAL A 133 -8.55 -0.64 -18.68
C VAL A 133 -9.27 -0.21 -19.96
N ARG A 134 -9.90 0.96 -19.96
CA ARG A 134 -10.55 1.52 -21.16
C ARG A 134 -9.68 2.59 -21.82
N SER A 135 -8.99 3.38 -21.01
CA SER A 135 -7.97 4.34 -21.41
C SER A 135 -7.07 4.67 -20.20
N ASP A 136 -6.13 5.59 -20.36
CA ASP A 136 -5.40 6.21 -19.24
C ASP A 136 -6.28 7.13 -18.38
N GLU A 137 -7.56 7.28 -18.72
CA GLU A 137 -8.56 8.11 -18.03
C GLU A 137 -9.79 7.32 -17.55
N ALA A 138 -9.85 6.02 -17.82
CA ALA A 138 -11.00 5.22 -17.43
C ALA A 138 -10.64 3.75 -17.21
N TYR A 139 -11.16 3.18 -16.13
CA TYR A 139 -11.12 1.75 -15.88
C TYR A 139 -12.34 1.29 -15.09
N THR A 140 -12.57 -0.02 -15.11
CA THR A 140 -13.52 -0.68 -14.22
C THR A 140 -12.82 -1.75 -13.41
N GLU A 141 -13.16 -1.87 -12.13
CA GLU A 141 -12.67 -2.90 -11.23
C GLU A 141 -13.87 -3.71 -10.73
N LEU A 142 -13.77 -5.03 -10.87
CA LEU A 142 -14.75 -6.00 -10.38
C LEU A 142 -14.07 -6.90 -9.36
N ASN A 143 -14.51 -6.85 -8.11
CA ASN A 143 -14.04 -7.73 -7.04
C ASN A 143 -15.17 -8.69 -6.65
N GLU A 144 -14.92 -9.98 -6.77
CA GLU A 144 -15.91 -11.02 -6.47
C GLU A 144 -15.40 -11.96 -5.37
N VAL A 145 -16.29 -12.22 -4.42
CA VAL A 145 -16.18 -13.34 -3.49
C VAL A 145 -17.36 -14.25 -3.78
N SER A 146 -17.08 -15.42 -4.34
CA SER A 146 -18.12 -16.39 -4.76
C SER A 146 -18.39 -17.47 -3.70
N THR A 147 -17.53 -17.60 -2.69
CA THR A 147 -17.62 -18.62 -1.64
C THR A 147 -17.85 -18.00 -0.25
N GLY A 148 -18.32 -18.80 0.71
CA GLY A 148 -18.59 -18.37 2.08
C GLY A 148 -20.04 -17.97 2.34
N GLU A 149 -20.30 -17.42 3.53
CA GLU A 149 -21.65 -17.14 4.03
C GLU A 149 -22.35 -16.00 3.26
N HIS A 150 -21.59 -15.05 2.74
CA HIS A 150 -22.10 -13.85 2.06
C HIS A 150 -21.34 -13.57 0.76
N PRO A 151 -21.58 -14.34 -0.32
CA PRO A 151 -21.03 -14.04 -1.62
C PRO A 151 -21.39 -12.62 -2.04
N ARG A 152 -20.44 -11.91 -2.65
CA ARG A 152 -20.58 -10.48 -2.92
C ARG A 152 -19.78 -10.05 -4.12
N THR A 153 -20.29 -9.04 -4.80
CA THR A 153 -19.69 -8.42 -5.98
C THR A 153 -19.56 -6.92 -5.72
N ASP A 154 -18.33 -6.42 -5.67
CA ASP A 154 -18.01 -5.00 -5.61
C ASP A 154 -17.57 -4.54 -6.99
N THR A 155 -18.19 -3.48 -7.50
CA THR A 155 -17.86 -2.90 -8.81
C THR A 155 -17.52 -1.44 -8.63
N VAL A 156 -16.39 -1.02 -9.19
CA VAL A 156 -15.97 0.38 -9.26
C VAL A 156 -15.82 0.77 -10.72
N VAL A 157 -16.49 1.85 -11.12
CA VAL A 157 -16.28 2.53 -12.39
C VAL A 157 -15.54 3.82 -12.10
N ALA A 158 -14.34 3.96 -12.63
CA ALA A 158 -13.48 5.12 -12.44
C ALA A 158 -13.33 5.89 -13.76
N THR A 159 -13.52 7.20 -13.71
CA THR A 159 -13.37 8.07 -14.88
C THR A 159 -12.75 9.41 -14.48
N ARG A 160 -11.73 9.84 -15.21
CA ARG A 160 -11.17 11.19 -15.07
C ARG A 160 -12.15 12.19 -15.64
N ILE A 161 -12.43 13.24 -14.87
CA ILE A 161 -13.39 14.29 -15.25
C ILE A 161 -12.75 15.69 -15.33
N GLY A 162 -11.45 15.80 -15.06
CA GLY A 162 -10.74 17.07 -15.17
C GLY A 162 -9.37 17.06 -14.49
N ASP A 163 -8.73 18.21 -14.46
CA ASP A 163 -7.57 18.48 -13.62
C ASP A 163 -8.01 18.80 -12.18
N CYS A 164 -7.05 18.78 -11.27
CA CYS A 164 -7.30 19.21 -9.89
C CYS A 164 -7.23 20.73 -9.79
N ASP A 165 -8.14 21.33 -9.03
CA ASP A 165 -8.06 22.74 -8.71
C ASP A 165 -6.98 22.98 -7.64
N ASP A 166 -5.96 23.78 -7.95
CA ASP A 166 -4.92 24.19 -6.99
C ASP A 166 -5.45 25.15 -5.89
N SER A 167 -6.70 25.61 -6.01
CA SER A 167 -7.32 26.63 -5.15
C SER A 167 -7.74 26.14 -3.76
N GLY A 168 -7.65 24.84 -3.48
CA GLY A 168 -7.87 24.27 -2.14
C GLY A 168 -6.72 24.55 -1.17
N ALA A 169 -5.48 24.70 -1.66
CA ALA A 169 -4.30 24.95 -0.81
C ALA A 169 -4.22 26.41 -0.33
N ALA A 170 -4.60 27.37 -1.17
CA ALA A 170 -4.53 28.81 -0.86
C ALA A 170 -5.52 29.26 0.24
N ASN A 171 -6.62 28.52 0.44
CA ASN A 171 -7.63 28.86 1.45
C ASN A 171 -7.30 28.30 2.86
N SER A 172 -6.49 27.23 2.96
CA SER A 172 -6.06 26.68 4.25
C SER A 172 -5.01 27.55 4.94
N GLU A 173 -4.13 28.21 4.19
CA GLU A 173 -3.12 29.12 4.75
C GLU A 173 -3.75 30.42 5.28
N LYS A 174 -4.81 30.91 4.62
CA LYS A 174 -5.53 32.11 5.05
C LYS A 174 -6.34 31.87 6.34
N SER A 175 -6.92 30.69 6.52
CA SER A 175 -7.61 30.30 7.76
C SER A 175 -6.67 29.97 8.92
N ALA A 176 -5.45 29.49 8.65
CA ALA A 176 -4.43 29.28 9.68
C ALA A 176 -3.82 30.61 10.17
N ALA A 177 -3.56 31.56 9.26
CA ALA A 177 -3.06 32.89 9.61
C ALA A 177 -4.09 33.73 10.40
N ALA A 178 -5.39 33.58 10.11
CA ALA A 178 -6.45 34.27 10.85
C ALA A 178 -6.69 33.73 12.28
N ARG A 179 -6.25 32.50 12.59
CA ARG A 179 -6.39 31.90 13.93
C ARG A 179 -5.24 32.22 14.90
N LEU A 180 -4.16 32.85 14.42
CA LEU A 180 -3.00 33.23 15.24
C LEU A 180 -2.99 34.72 15.64
N GLN A 181 -4.05 35.47 15.30
CA GLN A 181 -4.17 36.91 15.60
C GLN A 181 -5.27 37.24 16.63
N HIS A 182 -5.73 36.27 17.42
CA HIS A 182 -6.63 36.49 18.55
C HIS A 182 -6.04 35.95 19.85
#